data_AF-A0A6F9ZYH3-F1
#
_entry.id   AF-A0A6F9ZYH3-F1
#
_cell.length_a   1.000
_cell.length_b   1.000
_cell.length_c   1.000
_cell.angle_alpha   90.00
_cell.angle_beta   90.00
_cell.angle_gamma   90.00
#
_symmetry.space_group_name_H-M   'P 1'
#
loop_
_entity.id
_entity.type
_entity.pdbx_description
1 polymer ?
#
loop_
_entity_poly.entity_id
_entity_poly.type
_entity_poly.pdbx_seq_one_letter_code
_entity_poly.pdbx_strand_id
1 'polypeptide(L)'
;MRLPVWSRVLAILLPWSLAIGLLGWVVSLRFPIDGVARFSFTFDGSSPWLNPFQPGERVTSPGRQPEGWTGQRIIGEPVYSSARLPGAYDTLEIAMEVKPLRQPLAELGLLRDEEAFSFEMEPLWSEALSSGWRRVRAGGREGYVRQDLTDDALLTQDYARLMVWQSELDIPSWSDEPGEWRSYDVSLRGTHDFHVVPGTDGYLRFRFVLQDVNRARDPKNRAAFRLTRRDETLWTEAVSVSGVADNRPSKAFEKTIDIPDLAPGVYRLSFLADDDFFIRTVSTPARRWVIGPRLYVGDTVGYEQADAYRTQWITNSHHLVAETFHKEGLQTVRLGSAPIELRRTHTPHPLDRAAGERVQPVELRLEKGSIRLVGDGYFAPEAESLFYPAPRRLTADADPLAEGVVAVLTPLVVPEPLEDGWWRVRSSWTLPASQDTLRLALGLPGIVTRSGAFDIRRAEMTYRRPPLSPSEWWRAIRRELSAAWKRL
;
A
#
# COMPACT_ATOMS: atom_id res chain seq x y z
N MET A 1 8.14 -8.31 -78.92
CA MET A 1 9.10 -9.20 -78.24
C MET A 1 8.40 -9.94 -77.11
N ARG A 2 8.38 -11.27 -77.09
CA ARG A 2 7.88 -12.03 -75.94
C ARG A 2 8.99 -12.03 -74.86
N LEU A 3 8.70 -11.45 -73.70
CA LEU A 3 9.56 -11.55 -72.52
C LEU A 3 9.92 -13.03 -72.26
N PRO A 4 11.21 -13.37 -72.03
CA PRO A 4 11.64 -14.74 -71.81
C PRO A 4 10.96 -15.33 -70.56
N VAL A 5 10.64 -16.63 -70.58
CA VAL A 5 9.83 -17.31 -69.54
C VAL A 5 10.32 -17.03 -68.12
N TRP A 6 11.64 -16.98 -67.89
CA TRP A 6 12.23 -16.69 -66.59
C TRP A 6 11.87 -15.31 -66.04
N SER A 7 11.73 -14.29 -66.90
CA SER A 7 11.37 -12.93 -66.47
C SER A 7 9.92 -12.84 -65.98
N ARG A 8 9.02 -13.67 -66.54
CA ARG A 8 7.63 -13.78 -66.08
C ARG A 8 7.55 -14.50 -64.74
N VAL A 9 8.32 -15.58 -64.58
CA VAL A 9 8.41 -16.32 -63.31
C VAL A 9 8.97 -15.42 -62.21
N LEU A 10 10.03 -14.65 -62.50
CA LEU A 10 10.62 -13.71 -61.54
C LEU A 10 9.64 -12.59 -61.17
N ALA A 11 8.91 -12.03 -62.14
CA ALA A 11 7.92 -10.99 -61.90
C ALA A 11 6.75 -11.47 -61.01
N ILE A 12 6.42 -12.77 -61.06
CA ILE A 12 5.40 -13.38 -60.20
C ILE A 12 5.99 -13.70 -58.82
N LEU A 13 7.18 -14.29 -58.74
CA LEU A 13 7.75 -14.75 -57.47
C LEU A 13 8.24 -13.59 -56.59
N LEU A 14 8.81 -12.54 -57.17
CA LEU A 14 9.45 -11.46 -56.41
C LEU A 14 8.48 -10.76 -55.43
N PRO A 15 7.25 -10.35 -55.82
CA PRO A 15 6.29 -9.79 -54.88
C PRO A 15 5.91 -10.74 -53.74
N TRP A 16 5.76 -12.03 -54.02
CA TRP A 16 5.42 -13.04 -53.00
C TRP A 16 6.59 -13.29 -52.05
N SER A 17 7.83 -13.36 -52.54
CA SER A 17 9.02 -13.48 -51.70
C SER A 17 9.20 -12.25 -50.81
N LEU A 18 8.96 -11.05 -51.34
CA LEU A 18 8.97 -9.81 -50.55
C LEU A 18 7.86 -9.80 -49.49
N ALA A 19 6.64 -10.22 -49.84
CA ALA A 19 5.53 -10.30 -48.91
C ALA A 19 5.77 -11.34 -47.80
N ILE A 20 6.31 -12.51 -48.12
CA ILE A 20 6.68 -13.55 -47.14
C ILE A 20 7.83 -13.07 -46.26
N GLY A 21 8.84 -12.42 -46.84
CA GLY A 21 9.94 -11.82 -46.09
C GLY A 21 9.46 -10.75 -45.11
N LEU A 22 8.57 -9.85 -45.57
CA LEU A 22 7.96 -8.82 -44.74
C LEU A 22 7.08 -9.44 -43.64
N LEU A 23 6.27 -10.44 -43.96
CA LEU A 23 5.45 -11.16 -42.98
C LEU A 23 6.33 -11.86 -41.94
N GLY A 24 7.38 -12.57 -42.38
CA GLY A 24 8.35 -13.22 -41.50
C GLY A 24 9.05 -12.22 -40.60
N TRP A 25 9.41 -11.05 -41.12
CA TRP A 25 10.00 -9.95 -40.35
C TRP A 25 9.01 -9.41 -39.31
N VAL A 26 7.77 -9.08 -39.67
CA VAL A 26 6.74 -8.60 -38.73
C VAL A 26 6.44 -9.64 -37.64
N VAL A 27 6.35 -10.91 -38.03
CA VAL A 27 6.17 -12.02 -37.07
C VAL A 27 7.38 -12.13 -36.13
N SER A 28 8.60 -11.97 -36.64
CA SER A 28 9.82 -12.00 -35.82
C SER A 28 9.90 -10.83 -34.83
N LEU A 29 9.37 -9.65 -35.20
CA LEU A 29 9.28 -8.50 -34.29
C LEU A 29 8.27 -8.75 -33.16
N ARG A 30 7.19 -9.47 -33.44
CA ARG A 30 6.14 -9.78 -32.44
C ARG A 30 6.48 -10.99 -31.57
N PHE A 31 7.20 -11.95 -32.15
CA PHE A 31 7.62 -13.21 -31.51
C PHE A 31 9.13 -13.38 -31.67
N PRO A 32 9.93 -12.60 -30.95
CA PRO A 32 11.38 -12.71 -31.01
C PRO A 32 11.80 -14.08 -30.44
N ILE A 33 12.77 -14.71 -31.10
CA ILE A 33 13.23 -16.08 -30.78
C ILE A 33 13.95 -16.10 -29.44
N ASP A 34 14.66 -15.03 -29.10
CA ASP A 34 15.33 -14.84 -27.80
C ASP A 34 14.35 -14.60 -26.63
N GLY A 35 13.06 -14.44 -26.94
CA GLY A 35 12.02 -14.23 -25.95
C GLY A 35 11.96 -12.82 -25.36
N VAL A 36 12.65 -11.83 -25.95
CA VAL A 36 12.69 -10.45 -25.42
C VAL A 36 12.07 -9.46 -26.41
N ALA A 37 10.99 -8.80 -26.00
CA ALA A 37 10.40 -7.71 -26.78
C ALA A 37 10.52 -6.37 -26.02
N ARG A 38 11.04 -5.34 -26.70
CA ARG A 38 11.24 -4.01 -26.12
C ARG A 38 10.45 -2.96 -26.89
N PHE A 39 9.72 -2.13 -26.17
CA PHE A 39 8.95 -1.02 -26.72
C PHE A 39 9.32 0.25 -25.98
N SER A 40 9.72 1.29 -26.71
CA SER A 40 10.00 2.61 -26.14
C SER A 40 9.00 3.60 -26.71
N PHE A 41 8.49 4.48 -25.88
CA PHE A 41 7.54 5.50 -26.29
C PHE A 41 7.74 6.81 -25.53
N THR A 42 7.47 7.90 -26.25
CA THR A 42 7.35 9.25 -25.71
C THR A 42 5.88 9.49 -25.42
N PHE A 43 5.56 10.21 -24.34
CA PHE A 43 4.18 10.60 -24.02
C PHE A 43 3.73 11.79 -24.88
N ASP A 44 3.77 11.65 -26.20
CA ASP A 44 3.35 12.67 -27.17
C ASP A 44 1.93 12.44 -27.74
N GLY A 45 1.24 11.40 -27.24
CA GLY A 45 -0.11 11.01 -27.67
C GLY A 45 -0.15 10.06 -28.87
N SER A 46 1.00 9.69 -29.43
CA SER A 46 1.08 8.81 -30.62
C SER A 46 1.37 7.34 -30.31
N SER A 47 1.64 6.99 -29.04
CA SER A 47 2.03 5.62 -28.64
C SER A 47 0.90 4.61 -28.87
N PRO A 48 1.11 3.54 -29.67
CA PRO A 48 0.12 2.48 -29.84
C PRO A 48 0.24 1.37 -28.78
N TRP A 49 1.25 1.44 -27.90
CA TRP A 49 1.58 0.37 -26.94
C TRP A 49 1.23 0.72 -25.51
N LEU A 50 1.37 1.98 -25.12
CA LEU A 50 0.97 2.49 -23.82
C LEU A 50 0.09 3.72 -24.01
N ASN A 51 -1.12 3.65 -23.46
CA ASN A 51 -2.02 4.79 -23.45
C ASN A 51 -1.54 5.85 -22.43
N PRO A 52 -1.79 7.15 -22.68
CA PRO A 52 -1.54 8.19 -21.68
C PRO A 52 -2.25 7.90 -20.36
N PHE A 53 -1.70 8.40 -19.26
CA PHE A 53 -2.36 8.29 -17.96
C PHE A 53 -3.68 9.09 -17.95
N GLN A 54 -4.66 8.58 -17.21
CA GLN A 54 -6.02 9.10 -17.07
C GLN A 54 -6.47 8.99 -15.60
N PRO A 55 -7.47 9.75 -15.13
CA PRO A 55 -8.36 10.63 -15.88
C PRO A 55 -7.77 12.02 -16.13
N GLY A 56 -8.36 12.75 -17.09
CA GLY A 56 -7.89 14.04 -17.59
C GLY A 56 -7.84 15.15 -16.54
N GLU A 57 -8.64 15.07 -15.47
CA GLU A 57 -8.63 16.07 -14.39
C GLU A 57 -7.39 15.97 -13.49
N ARG A 58 -6.65 14.86 -13.57
CA ARG A 58 -5.47 14.56 -12.73
C ARG A 58 -4.15 14.64 -13.49
N VAL A 59 -4.19 14.96 -14.78
CA VAL A 59 -3.05 14.94 -15.68
C VAL A 59 -3.12 16.10 -16.68
N THR A 60 -1.99 16.50 -17.24
CA THR A 60 -1.99 17.32 -18.45
C THR A 60 -2.23 16.45 -19.68
N SER A 61 -2.61 17.08 -20.80
CA SER A 61 -2.62 16.38 -22.09
C SER A 61 -1.20 15.90 -22.43
N PRO A 62 -1.03 14.70 -23.00
CA PRO A 62 0.26 14.25 -23.51
C PRO A 62 0.72 15.17 -24.64
N GLY A 63 2.02 15.39 -24.78
CA GLY A 63 2.60 16.28 -25.79
C GLY A 63 3.51 17.34 -25.19
N ARG A 64 3.68 18.45 -25.93
CA ARG A 64 4.56 19.54 -25.53
C ARG A 64 3.99 20.27 -24.31
N GLN A 65 4.76 20.33 -23.24
CA GLN A 65 4.41 21.00 -21.99
C GLN A 65 4.88 22.45 -22.00
N PRO A 66 4.31 23.33 -21.14
CA PRO A 66 4.65 24.75 -21.09
C PRO A 66 6.15 25.02 -20.88
N GLU A 67 6.85 24.13 -20.18
CA GLU A 67 8.29 24.24 -19.88
C GLU A 67 9.19 23.71 -21.01
N GLY A 68 8.62 23.33 -22.16
CA GLY A 68 9.37 23.00 -23.38
C GLY A 68 9.77 21.54 -23.55
N TRP A 69 9.49 20.67 -22.59
CA TRP A 69 9.66 19.22 -22.74
C TRP A 69 8.40 18.56 -23.33
N THR A 70 8.54 17.35 -23.87
CA THR A 70 7.42 16.56 -24.41
C THR A 70 7.14 15.39 -23.48
N GLY A 71 5.90 15.27 -23.03
CA GLY A 71 5.44 14.15 -22.23
C GLY A 71 4.10 14.43 -21.56
N GLN A 72 3.91 13.91 -20.35
CA GLN A 72 2.69 14.10 -19.57
C GLN A 72 3.03 14.42 -18.12
N ARG A 73 2.35 15.41 -17.53
CA ARG A 73 2.48 15.76 -16.12
C ARG A 73 1.30 15.19 -15.33
N ILE A 74 1.59 14.54 -14.22
CA ILE A 74 0.59 14.07 -13.26
C ILE A 74 0.50 15.06 -12.10
N ILE A 75 -0.72 15.47 -11.73
CA ILE A 75 -0.99 16.47 -10.66
C ILE A 75 -1.99 15.96 -9.61
N GLY A 76 -2.53 14.75 -9.80
CA GLY A 76 -3.50 14.13 -8.90
C GLY A 76 -3.36 12.61 -8.92
N GLU A 77 -4.01 11.94 -7.97
CA GLU A 77 -4.00 10.48 -7.84
C GLU A 77 -5.38 9.92 -7.49
N PRO A 78 -5.64 8.63 -7.71
CA PRO A 78 -4.86 7.71 -8.57
C PRO A 78 -4.97 8.08 -10.06
N VAL A 79 -3.97 7.69 -10.86
CA VAL A 79 -4.07 7.72 -12.33
C VAL A 79 -3.77 6.35 -12.91
N TYR A 80 -4.40 6.04 -14.02
CA TYR A 80 -4.38 4.73 -14.65
C TYR A 80 -3.88 4.83 -16.08
N SER A 81 -3.23 3.78 -16.55
CA SER A 81 -2.86 3.60 -17.95
C SER A 81 -3.18 2.17 -18.36
N SER A 82 -3.22 1.94 -19.67
CA SER A 82 -3.29 0.59 -20.23
C SER A 82 -2.16 0.37 -21.22
N ALA A 83 -1.53 -0.79 -21.10
CA ALA A 83 -0.52 -1.26 -22.03
C ALA A 83 -1.05 -2.47 -22.80
N ARG A 84 -0.74 -2.51 -24.09
CA ARG A 84 -1.06 -3.65 -24.94
C ARG A 84 -0.02 -4.74 -24.75
N LEU A 85 -0.45 -5.97 -24.50
CA LEU A 85 0.45 -7.11 -24.45
C LEU A 85 0.78 -7.58 -25.88
N PRO A 86 2.07 -7.66 -26.29
CA PRO A 86 2.44 -8.06 -27.65
C PRO A 86 2.24 -9.56 -27.94
N GLY A 87 2.18 -10.40 -26.90
CA GLY A 87 1.94 -11.84 -26.95
C GLY A 87 2.10 -12.49 -25.57
N ALA A 88 2.17 -13.82 -25.51
CA ALA A 88 2.42 -14.52 -24.24
C ALA A 88 3.87 -14.33 -23.76
N TYR A 89 4.05 -13.58 -22.68
CA TYR A 89 5.30 -13.34 -21.96
C TYR A 89 5.09 -13.61 -20.47
N ASP A 90 6.18 -13.91 -19.76
CA ASP A 90 6.14 -14.31 -18.35
C ASP A 90 6.41 -13.15 -17.41
N THR A 91 7.21 -12.16 -17.84
CA THR A 91 7.54 -10.98 -17.03
C THR A 91 7.47 -9.70 -17.83
N LEU A 92 7.18 -8.61 -17.14
CA LEU A 92 7.24 -7.25 -17.65
C LEU A 92 8.15 -6.41 -16.76
N GLU A 93 9.07 -5.67 -17.37
CA GLU A 93 9.78 -4.56 -16.75
C GLU A 93 9.32 -3.25 -17.40
N ILE A 94 8.95 -2.26 -16.58
CA ILE A 94 8.65 -0.90 -17.03
C ILE A 94 9.75 0.01 -16.50
N ALA A 95 10.42 0.71 -17.40
CA ALA A 95 11.33 1.80 -17.08
C ALA A 95 10.70 3.14 -17.48
N MET A 96 10.67 4.14 -16.60
CA MET A 96 10.15 5.48 -16.91
C MET A 96 11.22 6.54 -16.70
N GLU A 97 11.25 7.55 -17.56
CA GLU A 97 12.01 8.78 -17.33
C GLU A 97 11.08 9.80 -16.68
N VAL A 98 11.35 10.09 -15.41
CA VAL A 98 10.47 10.86 -14.52
C VAL A 98 11.19 12.05 -13.92
N LYS A 99 10.43 13.09 -13.57
CA LYS A 99 10.92 14.23 -12.79
C LYS A 99 9.90 14.54 -11.68
N PRO A 100 10.16 14.08 -10.44
CA PRO A 100 9.30 14.37 -9.30
C PRO A 100 9.44 15.83 -8.87
N LEU A 101 8.31 16.48 -8.60
CA LEU A 101 8.24 17.87 -8.14
C LEU A 101 7.44 17.90 -6.84
N ARG A 102 8.11 18.05 -5.70
CA ARG A 102 7.49 17.93 -4.35
C ARG A 102 6.72 16.62 -4.16
N GLN A 103 7.19 15.56 -4.80
CA GLN A 103 6.60 14.22 -4.73
C GLN A 103 7.64 13.23 -4.19
N PRO A 104 7.61 12.93 -2.88
CA PRO A 104 8.68 12.18 -2.22
C PRO A 104 8.61 10.69 -2.48
N LEU A 105 7.44 10.13 -2.76
CA LEU A 105 7.24 8.72 -3.08
C LEU A 105 6.41 8.53 -4.36
N ALA A 106 6.70 7.48 -5.12
CA ALA A 106 5.81 6.99 -6.17
C ALA A 106 5.79 5.46 -6.18
N GLU A 107 4.64 4.90 -6.51
CA GLU A 107 4.41 3.46 -6.68
C GLU A 107 3.75 3.22 -8.03
N LEU A 108 4.14 2.15 -8.73
CA LEU A 108 3.47 1.70 -9.95
C LEU A 108 2.82 0.35 -9.67
N GLY A 109 1.57 0.17 -10.05
CA GLY A 109 0.82 -1.06 -9.81
C GLY A 109 0.38 -1.73 -11.08
N LEU A 110 0.32 -3.07 -11.05
CA LEU A 110 -0.26 -3.91 -12.10
C LEU A 110 -1.57 -4.53 -11.60
N LEU A 111 -2.65 -4.42 -12.37
CA LEU A 111 -3.94 -5.02 -12.00
C LEU A 111 -3.83 -6.55 -11.92
N ARG A 112 -4.15 -7.12 -10.74
CA ARG A 112 -4.14 -8.56 -10.48
C ARG A 112 -5.52 -9.17 -10.48
N ASP A 113 -6.48 -8.44 -9.92
CA ASP A 113 -7.86 -8.88 -9.78
C ASP A 113 -8.77 -7.82 -10.40
N GLU A 114 -9.42 -8.17 -11.51
CA GLU A 114 -10.33 -7.27 -12.20
C GLU A 114 -11.66 -7.10 -11.46
N GLU A 115 -12.13 -8.11 -10.73
CA GLU A 115 -13.40 -8.06 -9.98
C GLU A 115 -13.25 -7.20 -8.73
N ALA A 116 -12.16 -7.41 -7.98
CA ALA A 116 -11.84 -6.60 -6.80
C ALA A 116 -11.22 -5.24 -7.15
N PHE A 117 -10.89 -5.01 -8.43
CA PHE A 117 -10.15 -3.85 -8.92
C PHE A 117 -8.85 -3.61 -8.12
N SER A 118 -8.10 -4.69 -7.87
CA SER A 118 -6.92 -4.71 -6.99
C SER A 118 -5.62 -4.72 -7.79
N PHE A 119 -4.68 -3.87 -7.38
CA PHE A 119 -3.37 -3.69 -8.02
C PHE A 119 -2.26 -4.19 -7.10
N GLU A 120 -1.30 -4.93 -7.68
CA GLU A 120 -0.02 -5.24 -7.03
C GLU A 120 0.92 -4.06 -7.24
N MET A 121 1.08 -3.25 -6.18
CA MET A 121 1.87 -2.03 -6.19
C MET A 121 3.35 -2.33 -5.92
N GLU A 122 4.21 -1.83 -6.79
CA GLU A 122 5.66 -1.88 -6.64
C GLU A 122 6.23 -0.48 -6.38
N PRO A 123 7.26 -0.35 -5.53
CA PRO A 123 8.03 0.87 -5.35
C PRO A 123 8.63 1.36 -6.68
N LEU A 124 8.48 2.65 -6.95
CA LEU A 124 8.99 3.26 -8.18
C LEU A 124 10.00 4.38 -7.89
N TRP A 125 9.72 5.25 -6.93
CA TRP A 125 10.57 6.39 -6.58
C TRP A 125 10.53 6.69 -5.09
N SER A 126 11.69 6.98 -4.49
CA SER A 126 11.79 7.54 -3.14
C SER A 126 12.86 8.61 -3.06
N GLU A 127 12.45 9.82 -2.72
CA GLU A 127 13.35 10.94 -2.45
C GLU A 127 14.20 10.66 -1.19
N ALA A 128 13.57 10.15 -0.13
CA ALA A 128 14.24 9.83 1.13
C ALA A 128 15.37 8.79 0.98
N LEU A 129 15.24 7.85 0.03
CA LEU A 129 16.25 6.82 -0.24
C LEU A 129 17.29 7.23 -1.30
N SER A 130 17.15 8.41 -1.90
CA SER A 130 18.05 8.87 -2.97
C SER A 130 19.45 9.30 -2.48
N SER A 131 19.61 9.61 -1.19
CA SER A 131 20.86 10.06 -0.60
C SER A 131 21.05 9.54 0.83
N GLY A 132 22.29 9.25 1.23
CA GLY A 132 22.60 8.71 2.57
C GLY A 132 22.31 7.22 2.77
N TRP A 133 21.85 6.53 1.72
CA TRP A 133 21.53 5.10 1.73
C TRP A 133 22.35 4.32 0.70
N ARG A 134 22.49 3.01 0.93
CA ARG A 134 23.11 2.06 0.02
C ARG A 134 22.21 0.82 -0.10
N ARG A 135 21.91 0.42 -1.34
CA ARG A 135 21.16 -0.81 -1.59
C ARG A 135 22.03 -2.02 -1.22
N VAL A 136 21.45 -2.96 -0.48
CA VAL A 136 22.13 -4.17 0.02
C VAL A 136 21.22 -5.39 -0.11
N ARG A 137 21.84 -6.57 -0.10
CA ARG A 137 21.16 -7.87 0.03
C ARG A 137 21.88 -8.68 1.11
N ALA A 138 21.16 -9.02 2.17
CA ALA A 138 21.71 -9.76 3.30
C ALA A 138 20.65 -10.71 3.87
N GLY A 139 21.03 -11.94 4.22
CA GLY A 139 20.13 -12.93 4.84
C GLY A 139 18.83 -13.20 4.07
N GLY A 140 18.86 -13.17 2.74
CA GLY A 140 17.68 -13.35 1.89
C GLY A 140 16.75 -12.15 1.81
N ARG A 141 17.06 -11.05 2.50
CA ARG A 141 16.35 -9.77 2.42
C ARG A 141 17.02 -8.83 1.44
N GLU A 142 16.24 -7.92 0.87
CA GLU A 142 16.75 -6.81 0.07
C GLU A 142 16.16 -5.47 0.53
N GLY A 143 16.96 -4.42 0.37
CA GLY A 143 16.55 -3.08 0.77
C GLY A 143 17.73 -2.12 0.80
N TYR A 144 17.60 -1.11 1.64
CA TYR A 144 18.56 -0.03 1.81
C TYR A 144 19.05 0.02 3.25
N VAL A 145 20.35 0.20 3.44
CA VAL A 145 20.99 0.44 4.73
C VAL A 145 21.65 1.81 4.69
N ARG A 146 21.69 2.51 5.83
CA ARG A 146 22.41 3.78 5.91
C ARG A 146 23.88 3.61 5.51
N GLN A 147 24.43 4.59 4.80
CA GLN A 147 25.79 4.50 4.24
C GLN A 147 26.90 4.31 5.30
N ASP A 148 26.66 4.75 6.54
CA ASP A 148 27.58 4.64 7.67
C ASP A 148 27.50 3.29 8.42
N LEU A 149 26.62 2.38 8.00
CA LEU A 149 26.39 1.09 8.66
C LEU A 149 26.77 -0.11 7.77
N THR A 150 26.98 -1.25 8.42
CA THR A 150 27.22 -2.54 7.77
C THR A 150 25.91 -3.16 7.24
N ASP A 151 26.03 -4.05 6.26
CA ASP A 151 24.88 -4.69 5.60
C ASP A 151 23.99 -5.48 6.59
N ASP A 152 24.57 -5.95 7.70
CA ASP A 152 23.85 -6.64 8.79
C ASP A 152 22.75 -5.79 9.44
N ALA A 153 22.78 -4.46 9.29
CA ALA A 153 21.71 -3.59 9.74
C ALA A 153 20.35 -3.93 9.09
N LEU A 154 20.35 -4.53 7.89
CA LEU A 154 19.15 -5.03 7.21
C LEU A 154 18.48 -6.21 7.96
N LEU A 155 19.25 -6.88 8.82
CA LEU A 155 18.82 -8.05 9.60
C LEU A 155 18.38 -7.67 11.03
N THR A 156 18.37 -6.38 11.37
CA THR A 156 17.93 -5.90 12.68
C THR A 156 16.54 -6.43 13.03
N GLN A 157 16.38 -6.81 14.30
CA GLN A 157 15.08 -7.15 14.89
C GLN A 157 14.48 -5.98 15.68
N ASP A 158 15.19 -4.84 15.72
CA ASP A 158 14.68 -3.60 16.30
C ASP A 158 13.75 -2.92 15.29
N TYR A 159 12.47 -3.26 15.39
CA TYR A 159 11.42 -2.73 14.50
C TYR A 159 11.18 -1.23 14.67
N ALA A 160 11.66 -0.60 15.75
CA ALA A 160 11.60 0.86 15.87
C ALA A 160 12.56 1.57 14.90
N ARG A 161 13.66 0.88 14.53
CA ARG A 161 14.72 1.40 13.66
C ARG A 161 14.69 0.77 12.25
N LEU A 162 13.64 0.03 11.93
CA LEU A 162 13.43 -0.61 10.64
C LEU A 162 12.18 -0.01 10.00
N MET A 163 12.20 0.17 8.68
CA MET A 163 11.00 0.44 7.90
C MET A 163 10.82 -0.58 6.79
N VAL A 164 9.59 -0.70 6.30
CA VAL A 164 9.24 -1.54 5.15
C VAL A 164 8.55 -0.69 4.07
N TRP A 165 8.77 -1.02 2.80
CA TRP A 165 8.04 -0.44 1.69
C TRP A 165 7.81 -1.49 0.61
N GLN A 166 6.57 -1.98 0.54
CA GLN A 166 6.17 -3.11 -0.33
C GLN A 166 7.08 -4.33 -0.15
N SER A 167 7.36 -4.68 1.10
CA SER A 167 8.19 -5.84 1.45
C SER A 167 7.54 -6.56 2.63
N GLU A 168 7.62 -7.88 2.60
CA GLU A 168 7.12 -8.73 3.67
C GLU A 168 8.24 -9.08 4.65
N LEU A 169 7.85 -9.25 5.91
CA LEU A 169 8.73 -9.72 6.96
C LEU A 169 8.15 -10.94 7.65
N ASP A 170 9.03 -11.79 8.14
CA ASP A 170 8.63 -12.84 9.04
C ASP A 170 8.04 -12.27 10.32
N ILE A 171 6.93 -12.86 10.74
CA ILE A 171 6.31 -12.50 12.01
C ILE A 171 7.24 -12.99 13.12
N PRO A 172 7.61 -12.12 14.07
CA PRO A 172 8.44 -12.56 15.18
C PRO A 172 7.69 -13.61 16.00
N SER A 173 8.39 -14.68 16.37
CA SER A 173 7.84 -15.75 17.22
C SER A 173 7.86 -15.29 18.68
N TRP A 174 6.82 -14.55 19.07
CA TRP A 174 6.68 -13.99 20.42
C TRP A 174 5.60 -14.72 21.22
N SER A 175 5.88 -14.91 22.50
CA SER A 175 4.90 -15.27 23.52
C SER A 175 5.29 -14.55 24.81
N ASP A 176 4.31 -14.20 25.62
CA ASP A 176 4.53 -13.54 26.91
C ASP A 176 3.95 -14.40 28.04
N GLU A 177 4.63 -14.44 29.20
CA GLU A 177 3.97 -14.94 30.41
C GLU A 177 2.73 -14.08 30.70
N PRO A 178 1.52 -14.67 30.81
CA PRO A 178 0.30 -13.92 31.09
C PRO A 178 0.47 -13.03 32.32
N GLY A 179 0.08 -11.77 32.20
CA GLY A 179 0.02 -10.83 33.31
C GLY A 179 -1.25 -10.99 34.14
N GLU A 180 -1.39 -10.11 35.12
CA GLU A 180 -2.67 -9.90 35.80
C GLU A 180 -3.68 -9.25 34.84
N TRP A 181 -4.97 -9.51 35.06
CA TRP A 181 -6.02 -8.83 34.31
C TRP A 181 -5.96 -7.32 34.58
N ARG A 182 -5.70 -6.55 33.53
CA ARG A 182 -5.80 -5.08 33.54
C ARG A 182 -7.02 -4.64 32.76
N SER A 183 -7.63 -3.54 33.17
CA SER A 183 -8.85 -2.99 32.56
C SER A 183 -8.60 -1.54 32.14
N TYR A 184 -9.01 -1.19 30.92
CA TYR A 184 -8.76 0.12 30.32
C TYR A 184 -10.05 0.70 29.76
N ASP A 185 -10.44 1.88 30.25
CA ASP A 185 -11.61 2.63 29.75
C ASP A 185 -11.22 3.42 28.50
N VAL A 186 -11.38 2.79 27.34
CA VAL A 186 -10.84 3.28 26.06
C VAL A 186 -11.86 4.04 25.21
N SER A 187 -13.15 3.73 25.35
CA SER A 187 -14.26 4.31 24.56
C SER A 187 -13.96 4.48 23.06
N LEU A 188 -13.59 3.38 22.40
CA LEU A 188 -13.25 3.34 20.98
C LEU A 188 -14.50 3.22 20.10
N ARG A 189 -14.54 3.92 18.96
CA ARG A 189 -15.71 3.99 18.06
C ARG A 189 -15.51 3.26 16.73
N GLY A 190 -16.40 2.32 16.41
CA GLY A 190 -16.39 1.56 15.16
C GLY A 190 -15.20 0.63 15.03
N THR A 191 -14.74 0.43 13.80
CA THR A 191 -13.72 -0.58 13.47
C THR A 191 -12.34 -0.27 14.06
N HIS A 192 -11.73 -1.29 14.70
CA HIS A 192 -10.39 -1.22 15.31
C HIS A 192 -9.60 -2.52 15.11
N ASP A 193 -8.29 -2.38 14.93
CA ASP A 193 -7.36 -3.51 14.87
C ASP A 193 -6.49 -3.54 16.13
N PHE A 194 -6.61 -4.62 16.90
CA PHE A 194 -5.77 -4.92 18.05
C PHE A 194 -4.68 -5.90 17.63
N HIS A 195 -3.42 -5.50 17.77
CA HIS A 195 -2.27 -6.39 17.58
C HIS A 195 -1.83 -6.90 18.94
N VAL A 196 -1.67 -8.20 19.08
CA VAL A 196 -1.44 -8.84 20.38
C VAL A 196 -0.52 -10.05 20.26
N VAL A 197 0.21 -10.31 21.34
CA VAL A 197 1.03 -11.51 21.55
C VAL A 197 0.28 -12.47 22.50
N PRO A 198 0.12 -13.76 22.15
CA PRO A 198 -0.55 -14.71 23.02
C PRO A 198 0.30 -15.04 24.25
N GLY A 199 -0.37 -15.58 25.27
CA GLY A 199 0.28 -16.11 26.46
C GLY A 199 1.22 -17.28 26.13
N THR A 200 2.21 -17.55 26.98
CA THR A 200 3.05 -18.77 26.90
C THR A 200 2.24 -20.05 27.10
N ASP A 201 1.05 -19.95 27.68
CA ASP A 201 0.04 -21.00 27.76
C ASP A 201 -0.71 -21.25 26.45
N GLY A 202 -0.45 -20.47 25.40
CA GLY A 202 -1.08 -20.58 24.09
C GLY A 202 -2.45 -19.92 23.99
N TYR A 203 -2.82 -19.06 24.95
CA TYR A 203 -4.13 -18.43 24.98
C TYR A 203 -4.09 -16.94 24.62
N LEU A 204 -5.14 -16.50 23.94
CA LEU A 204 -5.48 -15.08 23.79
C LEU A 204 -6.79 -14.83 24.54
N ARG A 205 -6.73 -13.94 25.54
CA ARG A 205 -7.86 -13.63 26.43
C ARG A 205 -8.16 -12.14 26.44
N PHE A 206 -9.40 -11.77 26.14
CA PHE A 206 -9.90 -10.41 26.26
C PHE A 206 -11.32 -10.40 26.82
N ARG A 207 -11.66 -9.33 27.55
CA ARG A 207 -13.04 -8.96 27.85
C ARG A 207 -13.27 -7.56 27.29
N PHE A 208 -14.30 -7.42 26.48
CA PHE A 208 -14.72 -6.16 25.90
C PHE A 208 -16.06 -5.77 26.51
N VAL A 209 -16.19 -4.53 26.97
CA VAL A 209 -17.50 -3.95 27.27
C VAL A 209 -17.94 -3.17 26.03
N LEU A 210 -18.97 -3.66 25.36
CA LEU A 210 -19.47 -3.13 24.10
C LEU A 210 -20.80 -2.40 24.29
N GLN A 211 -21.08 -1.43 23.44
CA GLN A 211 -22.35 -0.73 23.41
C GLN A 211 -22.70 -0.31 21.97
N ASP A 212 -23.94 -0.51 21.54
CA ASP A 212 -24.47 0.04 20.30
C ASP A 212 -25.27 1.31 20.63
N VAL A 213 -24.90 2.45 20.06
CA VAL A 213 -25.62 3.71 20.27
C VAL A 213 -26.79 3.91 19.30
N ASN A 214 -26.93 3.05 18.29
CA ASN A 214 -28.02 2.99 17.32
C ASN A 214 -28.41 4.37 16.73
N ARG A 215 -27.42 5.14 16.27
CA ARG A 215 -27.64 6.49 15.69
C ARG A 215 -28.08 6.41 14.23
N ALA A 216 -27.57 5.44 13.48
CA ALA A 216 -27.85 5.22 12.07
C ALA A 216 -29.28 4.73 11.82
N ARG A 217 -29.99 4.26 12.87
CA ARG A 217 -31.36 3.70 12.78
C ARG A 217 -31.46 2.56 11.76
N ASP A 218 -30.35 1.89 11.47
CA ASP A 218 -30.33 0.76 10.56
C ASP A 218 -30.47 -0.54 11.38
N PRO A 219 -31.54 -1.34 11.18
CA PRO A 219 -31.70 -2.64 11.83
C PRO A 219 -30.60 -3.65 11.44
N LYS A 220 -29.66 -3.28 10.56
CA LYS A 220 -28.54 -4.11 10.10
C LYS A 220 -27.20 -3.73 10.71
N ASN A 221 -27.16 -2.95 11.79
CA ASN A 221 -25.93 -2.74 12.55
C ASN A 221 -25.28 -4.09 12.86
N ARG A 222 -24.07 -4.30 12.31
CA ARG A 222 -23.33 -5.57 12.43
C ARG A 222 -21.98 -5.28 13.04
N ALA A 223 -21.63 -6.12 14.00
CA ALA A 223 -20.30 -6.16 14.56
C ALA A 223 -19.79 -7.60 14.58
N ALA A 224 -18.49 -7.78 14.37
CA ALA A 224 -17.82 -9.07 14.48
C ALA A 224 -16.38 -8.90 14.94
N PHE A 225 -15.88 -9.86 15.70
CA PHE A 225 -14.45 -10.00 15.90
C PHE A 225 -13.88 -11.00 14.89
N ARG A 226 -12.67 -10.72 14.41
CA ARG A 226 -11.92 -11.59 13.50
C ARG A 226 -10.47 -11.66 13.94
N LEU A 227 -9.97 -12.86 14.21
CA LEU A 227 -8.57 -13.11 14.49
C LEU A 227 -7.85 -13.55 13.21
N THR A 228 -6.76 -12.86 12.90
CA THR A 228 -5.90 -13.17 11.75
C THR A 228 -4.44 -13.31 12.19
N ARG A 229 -3.69 -14.14 11.46
CA ARG A 229 -2.23 -14.21 11.51
C ARG A 229 -1.73 -14.11 10.08
N ARG A 230 -0.97 -13.05 9.75
CA ARG A 230 -0.76 -12.63 8.35
C ARG A 230 -2.12 -12.42 7.68
N ASP A 231 -2.34 -13.08 6.56
CA ASP A 231 -3.58 -13.04 5.78
C ASP A 231 -4.51 -14.23 6.08
N GLU A 232 -4.10 -15.14 6.97
CA GLU A 232 -4.91 -16.29 7.36
C GLU A 232 -5.92 -15.89 8.44
N THR A 233 -7.21 -16.14 8.18
CA THR A 233 -8.27 -15.98 9.18
C THR A 233 -8.38 -17.26 10.00
N LEU A 234 -8.11 -17.15 11.30
CA LEU A 234 -8.10 -18.28 12.21
C LEU A 234 -9.43 -18.43 12.96
N TRP A 235 -10.08 -17.30 13.23
CA TRP A 235 -11.31 -17.28 14.01
C TRP A 235 -12.16 -16.05 13.66
N THR A 236 -13.47 -16.20 13.69
CA THR A 236 -14.42 -15.10 13.49
C THR A 236 -15.66 -15.36 14.34
N GLU A 237 -16.14 -14.31 15.00
CA GLU A 237 -17.35 -14.40 15.81
C GLU A 237 -18.18 -13.12 15.67
N ALA A 238 -19.46 -13.30 15.36
CA ALA A 238 -20.42 -12.21 15.30
C ALA A 238 -20.77 -11.70 16.72
N VAL A 239 -20.97 -10.40 16.83
CA VAL A 239 -21.49 -9.75 18.04
C VAL A 239 -22.97 -9.51 17.83
N SER A 240 -23.79 -10.16 18.66
CA SER A 240 -25.25 -9.95 18.67
C SER A 240 -25.60 -8.93 19.74
N VAL A 241 -26.21 -7.82 19.33
CA VAL A 241 -26.86 -6.88 20.24
C VAL A 241 -28.31 -7.32 20.43
N SER A 242 -28.75 -7.40 21.68
CA SER A 242 -30.15 -7.66 22.00
C SER A 242 -31.02 -6.56 21.41
N GLY A 243 -31.78 -6.94 20.38
CA GLY A 243 -32.52 -6.04 19.49
C GLY A 243 -33.52 -5.17 20.24
N VAL A 244 -33.08 -3.98 20.62
CA VAL A 244 -34.00 -2.90 20.97
C VAL A 244 -34.37 -2.24 19.64
N ALA A 245 -35.60 -2.45 19.17
CA ALA A 245 -36.13 -1.82 17.96
C ALA A 245 -36.39 -0.30 18.14
N ASP A 246 -35.91 0.29 19.23
CA ASP A 246 -36.03 1.71 19.51
C ASP A 246 -34.67 2.43 19.34
N ASN A 247 -34.73 3.74 19.15
CA ASN A 247 -33.55 4.57 18.84
C ASN A 247 -32.69 4.90 20.08
N ARG A 248 -32.86 4.19 21.19
CA ARG A 248 -32.06 4.44 22.39
C ARG A 248 -30.76 3.63 22.32
N PRO A 249 -29.68 4.14 22.92
CA PRO A 249 -28.47 3.34 23.11
C PRO A 249 -28.80 2.04 23.83
N SER A 250 -28.18 0.95 23.39
CA SER A 250 -28.24 -0.32 24.11
C SER A 250 -27.61 -0.16 25.49
N LYS A 251 -27.98 -1.05 26.43
CA LYS A 251 -27.16 -1.24 27.62
C LYS A 251 -25.78 -1.75 27.18
N ALA A 252 -24.74 -1.31 27.86
CA ALA A 252 -23.42 -1.88 27.69
C ALA A 252 -23.45 -3.36 28.11
N PHE A 253 -22.76 -4.22 27.36
CA PHE A 253 -22.71 -5.65 27.61
C PHE A 253 -21.28 -6.16 27.46
N GLU A 254 -20.95 -7.23 28.20
CA GLU A 254 -19.61 -7.83 28.14
C GLU A 254 -19.54 -8.91 27.05
N LYS A 255 -18.44 -8.90 26.30
CA LYS A 255 -18.03 -9.94 25.37
C LYS A 255 -16.67 -10.48 25.80
N THR A 256 -16.63 -11.74 26.23
CA THR A 256 -15.37 -12.45 26.49
C THR A 256 -14.90 -13.14 25.21
N ILE A 257 -13.61 -13.00 24.90
CA ILE A 257 -12.90 -13.73 23.85
C ILE A 257 -11.82 -14.56 24.54
N ASP A 258 -11.87 -15.86 24.33
CA ASP A 258 -10.91 -16.82 24.87
C ASP A 258 -10.58 -17.83 23.77
N ILE A 259 -9.38 -17.71 23.19
CA ILE A 259 -8.94 -18.48 22.03
C ILE A 259 -7.71 -19.32 22.44
N PRO A 260 -7.84 -20.66 22.52
CA PRO A 260 -6.75 -21.57 22.90
C PRO A 260 -5.83 -21.92 21.71
N ASP A 261 -4.79 -22.69 22.00
CA ASP A 261 -3.92 -23.39 21.04
C ASP A 261 -3.25 -22.49 20.00
N LEU A 262 -2.95 -21.24 20.37
CA LEU A 262 -2.22 -20.30 19.53
C LEU A 262 -0.71 -20.53 19.64
N ALA A 263 -0.06 -20.70 18.49
CA ALA A 263 1.39 -20.73 18.41
C ALA A 263 2.00 -19.36 18.77
N PRO A 264 3.27 -19.31 19.23
CA PRO A 264 3.96 -18.04 19.42
C PRO A 264 4.01 -17.21 18.13
N GLY A 265 3.66 -15.93 18.23
CA GLY A 265 3.54 -15.01 17.11
C GLY A 265 2.83 -13.71 17.47
N VAL A 266 2.70 -12.83 16.48
CA VAL A 266 1.85 -11.64 16.55
C VAL A 266 0.56 -11.90 15.80
N TYR A 267 -0.56 -11.57 16.43
CA TYR A 267 -1.91 -11.76 15.90
C TYR A 267 -2.61 -10.42 15.78
N ARG A 268 -3.49 -10.31 14.79
CA ARG A 268 -4.39 -9.16 14.61
C ARG A 268 -5.82 -9.61 14.92
N LEU A 269 -6.36 -9.12 16.04
CA LEU A 269 -7.76 -9.21 16.41
C LEU A 269 -8.47 -7.94 15.93
N SER A 270 -9.22 -8.04 14.84
CA SER A 270 -10.02 -6.95 14.29
C SER A 270 -11.42 -6.96 14.89
N PHE A 271 -11.88 -5.83 15.41
CA PHE A 271 -13.29 -5.56 15.65
C PHE A 271 -13.85 -4.84 14.43
N LEU A 272 -14.65 -5.54 13.62
CA LEU A 272 -15.27 -5.04 12.40
C LEU A 272 -16.68 -4.56 12.76
N ALA A 273 -16.90 -3.25 12.76
CA ALA A 273 -18.18 -2.68 13.13
C ALA A 273 -18.40 -1.31 12.51
N ASP A 274 -19.68 -0.94 12.38
CA ASP A 274 -20.11 0.41 12.02
C ASP A 274 -19.74 1.42 13.12
N ASP A 275 -19.73 2.71 12.77
CA ASP A 275 -19.39 3.80 13.69
C ASP A 275 -20.39 3.99 14.86
N ASP A 276 -21.44 3.17 14.95
CA ASP A 276 -22.40 3.14 16.05
C ASP A 276 -22.00 2.20 17.19
N PHE A 277 -21.03 1.31 16.97
CA PHE A 277 -20.51 0.47 18.05
C PHE A 277 -19.39 1.16 18.79
N PHE A 278 -19.44 1.05 20.11
CA PHE A 278 -18.42 1.55 21.01
C PHE A 278 -17.83 0.40 21.82
N ILE A 279 -16.50 0.33 21.87
CA ILE A 279 -15.76 -0.48 22.84
C ILE A 279 -15.46 0.43 24.03
N ARG A 280 -16.24 0.29 25.10
CA ARG A 280 -16.11 1.12 26.30
C ARG A 280 -14.88 0.74 27.11
N THR A 281 -14.74 -0.55 27.39
CA THR A 281 -13.65 -1.08 28.20
C THR A 281 -13.01 -2.26 27.49
N VAL A 282 -11.68 -2.35 27.59
CA VAL A 282 -10.89 -3.51 27.18
C VAL A 282 -10.18 -4.03 28.41
N SER A 283 -10.34 -5.32 28.70
CA SER A 283 -9.59 -5.99 29.77
C SER A 283 -8.84 -7.18 29.20
N THR A 284 -7.58 -7.36 29.60
CA THR A 284 -6.74 -8.48 29.13
C THR A 284 -5.59 -8.75 30.10
N PRO A 285 -5.14 -10.01 30.23
CA PRO A 285 -3.87 -10.34 30.87
C PRO A 285 -2.69 -10.24 29.89
N ALA A 286 -2.91 -9.96 28.60
CA ALA A 286 -1.84 -9.85 27.62
C ALA A 286 -0.93 -8.66 27.97
N ARG A 287 0.38 -8.90 28.05
CA ARG A 287 1.37 -7.85 28.34
C ARG A 287 1.56 -6.93 27.15
N ARG A 288 1.80 -7.50 25.96
CA ARG A 288 1.99 -6.75 24.71
C ARG A 288 0.71 -6.74 23.88
N TRP A 289 0.08 -5.57 23.82
CA TRP A 289 -1.03 -5.32 22.92
C TRP A 289 -1.09 -3.84 22.52
N VAL A 290 -1.41 -3.58 21.25
CA VAL A 290 -1.50 -2.22 20.71
C VAL A 290 -2.66 -2.11 19.74
N ILE A 291 -3.12 -0.89 19.49
CA ILE A 291 -4.13 -0.56 18.48
C ILE A 291 -3.42 0.15 17.33
N GLY A 292 -3.72 -0.17 16.09
CA GLY A 292 -3.17 0.63 14.99
C GLY A 292 -3.33 0.02 13.61
N PRO A 293 -3.16 0.84 12.55
CA PRO A 293 -2.68 2.23 12.60
C PRO A 293 -3.76 3.30 12.87
N ARG A 294 -5.02 2.89 13.04
CA ARG A 294 -6.15 3.79 13.29
C ARG A 294 -6.59 3.73 14.76
N LEU A 295 -6.77 4.89 15.37
CA LEU A 295 -7.37 5.06 16.68
C LEU A 295 -8.56 6.02 16.55
N TYR A 296 -9.78 5.53 16.80
CA TYR A 296 -10.97 6.39 16.80
C TYR A 296 -11.54 6.47 18.22
N VAL A 297 -11.19 7.54 18.93
CA VAL A 297 -11.74 7.78 20.27
C VAL A 297 -13.15 8.36 20.11
N GLY A 298 -14.13 7.65 20.64
CA GLY A 298 -15.53 8.00 20.57
C GLY A 298 -15.90 9.24 21.39
N ASP A 299 -17.10 9.76 21.17
CA ASP A 299 -17.65 10.85 21.98
C ASP A 299 -18.26 10.33 23.31
N THR A 300 -18.65 11.28 24.17
CA THR A 300 -19.43 11.03 25.39
C THR A 300 -20.95 11.09 25.15
N VAL A 301 -21.40 11.35 23.92
CA VAL A 301 -22.81 11.63 23.64
C VAL A 301 -23.62 10.33 23.73
N GLY A 302 -24.43 10.23 24.78
CA GLY A 302 -25.16 9.01 25.15
C GLY A 302 -24.67 8.33 26.44
N TYR A 303 -23.69 8.90 27.14
CA TYR A 303 -23.38 8.55 28.52
C TYR A 303 -24.34 9.24 29.49
N GLU A 304 -24.94 8.50 30.42
CA GLU A 304 -25.51 9.09 31.64
C GLU A 304 -24.39 9.51 32.64
N GLN A 305 -23.12 9.11 32.42
CA GLN A 305 -21.98 9.39 33.31
C GLN A 305 -20.67 9.64 32.53
N ALA A 306 -20.42 10.89 32.14
CA ALA A 306 -19.48 11.29 31.09
C ALA A 306 -17.96 11.31 31.42
N ASP A 307 -17.49 10.64 32.47
CA ASP A 307 -16.16 10.97 33.05
C ASP A 307 -15.01 9.99 32.77
N ALA A 308 -15.23 8.82 32.15
CA ALA A 308 -14.18 7.81 31.99
C ALA A 308 -13.95 7.40 30.53
N TYR A 309 -13.17 8.20 29.80
CA TYR A 309 -12.50 7.73 28.58
C TYR A 309 -11.03 8.15 28.60
N ARG A 310 -10.19 7.27 28.08
CA ARG A 310 -8.75 7.47 28.04
C ARG A 310 -8.39 8.57 27.06
N THR A 311 -7.87 9.66 27.61
CA THR A 311 -7.35 10.82 26.88
C THR A 311 -5.85 10.74 26.62
N GLN A 312 -5.17 9.75 27.19
CA GLN A 312 -3.72 9.59 27.13
C GLN A 312 -3.33 8.22 26.61
N TRP A 313 -2.51 8.22 25.55
CA TRP A 313 -2.04 7.02 24.86
C TRP A 313 -0.53 7.11 24.69
N ILE A 314 0.18 5.99 24.70
CA ILE A 314 1.58 5.92 24.31
C ILE A 314 1.65 5.51 22.84
N THR A 315 2.45 6.21 22.04
CA THR A 315 2.57 5.92 20.60
C THR A 315 3.98 6.08 20.07
N ASN A 316 4.31 5.27 19.08
CA ASN A 316 5.51 5.40 18.25
C ASN A 316 5.24 6.08 16.90
N SER A 317 4.04 6.61 16.68
CA SER A 317 3.73 7.30 15.43
C SER A 317 4.50 8.61 15.35
N HIS A 318 5.22 8.83 14.25
CA HIS A 318 5.94 10.07 13.99
C HIS A 318 5.07 11.06 13.21
N HIS A 319 4.17 10.52 12.40
CA HIS A 319 3.23 11.25 11.57
C HIS A 319 1.82 10.79 11.91
N LEU A 320 0.98 11.73 12.35
CA LEU A 320 -0.43 11.51 12.62
C LEU A 320 -1.26 12.43 11.75
N VAL A 321 -2.42 11.96 11.30
CA VAL A 321 -3.49 12.80 10.80
C VAL A 321 -4.63 12.73 11.79
N ALA A 322 -4.98 13.87 12.36
CA ALA A 322 -6.11 14.03 13.26
C ALA A 322 -7.29 14.66 12.54
N GLU A 323 -8.49 14.18 12.80
CA GLU A 323 -9.72 14.75 12.27
C GLU A 323 -10.90 14.45 13.18
N THR A 324 -11.93 15.29 13.07
CA THR A 324 -13.20 15.10 13.74
C THR A 324 -14.35 15.40 12.79
N PHE A 325 -15.45 14.69 12.97
CA PHE A 325 -16.70 14.89 12.21
C PHE A 325 -17.74 15.67 13.00
N HIS A 326 -17.45 16.01 14.25
CA HIS A 326 -18.40 16.55 15.19
C HIS A 326 -17.81 17.78 15.88
N LYS A 327 -18.66 18.77 16.22
CA LYS A 327 -18.18 20.01 16.84
C LYS A 327 -17.60 19.77 18.24
N GLU A 328 -18.07 18.72 18.89
CA GLU A 328 -17.65 18.24 20.20
C GLU A 328 -16.19 17.77 20.20
N GLY A 329 -15.68 17.31 19.05
CA GLY A 329 -14.29 16.88 18.89
C GLY A 329 -13.30 18.00 18.58
N LEU A 330 -13.77 19.25 18.40
CA LEU A 330 -12.89 20.40 18.21
C LEU A 330 -12.12 20.69 19.51
N GLN A 331 -10.79 20.60 19.44
CA GLN A 331 -9.89 20.64 20.58
C GLN A 331 -8.42 20.78 20.13
N THR A 332 -7.51 20.86 21.11
CA THR A 332 -6.08 20.69 20.84
C THR A 332 -5.67 19.23 21.04
N VAL A 333 -5.01 18.64 20.04
CA VAL A 333 -4.36 17.33 20.14
C VAL A 333 -2.87 17.54 20.30
N ARG A 334 -2.20 16.76 21.16
CA ARG A 334 -0.76 16.84 21.36
C ARG A 334 -0.09 15.50 21.12
N LEU A 335 0.95 15.47 20.29
CA LEU A 335 1.84 14.33 20.06
C LEU A 335 3.21 14.67 20.63
N GLY A 336 3.52 14.15 21.81
CA GLY A 336 4.66 14.60 22.59
C GLY A 336 4.54 16.09 22.92
N SER A 337 5.57 16.85 22.57
CA SER A 337 5.59 18.31 22.69
C SER A 337 4.77 19.03 21.62
N ALA A 338 4.45 18.37 20.50
CA ALA A 338 3.87 19.02 19.31
C ALA A 338 2.34 19.16 19.42
N PRO A 339 1.77 20.39 19.42
CA PRO A 339 0.33 20.59 19.44
C PRO A 339 -0.25 20.84 18.04
N ILE A 340 -1.50 20.43 17.82
CA ILE A 340 -2.32 20.85 16.69
C ILE A 340 -3.74 21.22 17.16
N GLU A 341 -4.27 22.31 16.65
CA GLU A 341 -5.62 22.76 16.96
C GLU A 341 -6.61 22.33 15.87
N LEU A 342 -7.60 21.51 16.24
CA LEU A 342 -8.67 21.06 15.35
C LEU A 342 -9.76 22.13 15.31
N ARG A 343 -9.70 23.01 14.29
CA ARG A 343 -10.61 24.17 14.18
C ARG A 343 -11.85 23.91 13.33
N ARG A 344 -11.85 22.84 12.53
CA ARG A 344 -12.92 22.54 11.57
C ARG A 344 -13.23 21.05 11.57
N THR A 345 -14.49 20.72 11.39
CA THR A 345 -14.92 19.35 11.15
C THR A 345 -14.59 18.94 9.70
N HIS A 346 -14.48 17.62 9.45
CA HIS A 346 -14.21 17.02 8.13
C HIS A 346 -12.93 17.53 7.46
N THR A 347 -12.01 18.11 8.23
CA THR A 347 -10.72 18.62 7.73
C THR A 347 -9.61 17.78 8.37
N PRO A 348 -8.75 17.12 7.58
CA PRO A 348 -7.59 16.44 8.12
C PRO A 348 -6.55 17.45 8.59
N HIS A 349 -6.01 17.23 9.78
CA HIS A 349 -4.98 18.04 10.39
C HIS A 349 -3.72 17.18 10.58
N PRO A 350 -2.69 17.33 9.73
CA PRO A 350 -1.43 16.63 9.92
C PRO A 350 -0.74 17.14 11.18
N LEU A 351 -0.14 16.22 11.91
CA LEU A 351 0.58 16.42 13.16
C LEU A 351 1.84 15.58 13.14
N ASP A 352 2.98 16.26 13.03
CA ASP A 352 4.29 15.65 13.04
C ASP A 352 4.92 15.78 14.42
N ARG A 353 5.60 14.72 14.84
CA ARG A 353 6.39 14.73 16.06
C ARG A 353 7.61 15.63 15.91
N ALA A 354 7.93 16.37 16.98
CA ALA A 354 9.15 17.16 17.06
C ALA A 354 10.41 16.29 16.84
N ALA A 355 11.40 16.81 16.12
CA ALA A 355 12.58 16.04 15.70
C ALA A 355 13.33 15.35 16.85
N GLY A 356 13.48 16.02 18.00
CA GLY A 356 14.16 15.46 19.18
C GLY A 356 13.40 14.34 19.90
N GLU A 357 12.12 14.12 19.56
CA GLU A 357 11.26 13.12 20.21
C GLU A 357 11.00 11.88 19.32
N ARG A 358 11.62 11.81 18.14
CA ARG A 358 11.42 10.72 17.16
C ARG A 358 12.14 9.41 17.51
N VAL A 359 12.98 9.39 18.56
CA VAL A 359 13.74 8.17 18.92
C VAL A 359 12.97 7.26 19.87
N GLN A 360 12.11 7.83 20.72
CA GLN A 360 11.41 7.10 21.78
C GLN A 360 9.90 7.25 21.61
N PRO A 361 9.09 6.31 22.11
CA PRO A 361 7.65 6.50 22.20
C PRO A 361 7.32 7.79 22.97
N VAL A 362 6.25 8.48 22.55
CA VAL A 362 5.76 9.67 23.23
C VAL A 362 4.31 9.48 23.62
N GLU A 363 3.86 10.36 24.50
CA GLU A 363 2.46 10.44 24.87
C GLU A 363 1.67 11.21 23.80
N LEU A 364 0.54 10.66 23.39
CA LEU A 364 -0.53 11.33 22.67
C LEU A 364 -1.59 11.76 23.69
N ARG A 365 -1.85 13.07 23.77
CA ARG A 365 -2.88 13.64 24.64
C ARG A 365 -4.03 14.24 23.85
N LEU A 366 -5.24 13.88 24.24
CA LEU A 366 -6.51 14.42 23.77
C LEU A 366 -7.16 15.18 24.92
N GLU A 367 -7.80 16.32 24.66
CA GLU A 367 -8.58 17.03 25.68
C GLU A 367 -9.99 16.44 25.82
N LYS A 368 -10.53 15.92 24.71
CA LYS A 368 -11.88 15.36 24.57
C LYS A 368 -11.89 14.15 23.63
N GLY A 369 -12.98 13.41 23.62
CA GLY A 369 -13.23 12.35 22.65
C GLY A 369 -13.57 12.86 21.24
N SER A 370 -14.19 11.99 20.43
CA SER A 370 -14.67 12.29 19.07
C SER A 370 -13.57 12.68 18.07
N ILE A 371 -12.42 12.02 18.13
CA ILE A 371 -11.31 12.22 17.18
C ILE A 371 -10.95 10.90 16.52
N ARG A 372 -10.88 10.92 15.19
CA ARG A 372 -10.23 9.88 14.40
C ARG A 372 -8.77 10.26 14.16
N LEU A 373 -7.88 9.35 14.52
CA LEU A 373 -6.44 9.46 14.32
C LEU A 373 -6.00 8.33 13.41
N VAL A 374 -5.17 8.68 12.42
CA VAL A 374 -4.51 7.71 11.55
C VAL A 374 -3.03 8.02 11.59
N GLY A 375 -2.24 7.03 12.02
CA GLY A 375 -0.80 7.17 12.18
C GLY A 375 0.02 6.21 11.32
N ASP A 376 1.32 6.44 11.32
CA ASP A 376 2.33 5.52 10.78
C ASP A 376 2.81 4.48 11.81
N GLY A 377 2.28 4.53 13.04
CA GLY A 377 2.61 3.63 14.14
C GLY A 377 1.39 3.05 14.85
N TYR A 378 1.58 2.72 16.13
CA TYR A 378 0.62 2.05 16.99
C TYR A 378 0.38 2.85 18.27
N PHE A 379 -0.74 2.56 18.95
CA PHE A 379 -1.19 3.19 20.16
C PHE A 379 -1.36 2.14 21.26
N ALA A 380 -0.75 2.38 22.41
CA ALA A 380 -0.87 1.56 23.60
C ALA A 380 -1.52 2.38 24.72
N PRO A 381 -2.29 1.76 25.62
CA PRO A 381 -2.84 2.46 26.78
C PRO A 381 -1.74 2.84 27.79
N GLU A 382 -0.63 2.12 27.82
CA GLU A 382 0.49 2.32 28.74
C GLU A 382 1.79 1.91 28.07
N ALA A 383 2.92 2.33 28.64
CA ALA A 383 4.23 2.15 28.01
C ALA A 383 4.63 0.67 27.97
N GLU A 384 4.27 -0.09 29.01
CA GLU A 384 4.58 -1.52 29.16
C GLU A 384 3.83 -2.38 28.14
N SER A 385 2.68 -1.92 27.63
CA SER A 385 1.93 -2.62 26.59
C SER A 385 2.44 -2.33 25.18
N LEU A 386 3.20 -1.25 24.99
CA LEU A 386 3.66 -0.85 23.68
C LEU A 386 4.67 -1.85 23.12
N PHE A 387 4.43 -2.30 21.90
CA PHE A 387 5.38 -3.06 21.11
C PHE A 387 5.16 -2.76 19.62
N TYR A 388 6.01 -3.33 18.77
CA TYR A 388 5.97 -3.13 17.32
C TYR A 388 5.56 -4.43 16.62
N PRO A 389 4.27 -4.63 16.31
CA PRO A 389 3.77 -5.79 15.57
C PRO A 389 4.51 -6.03 14.26
N ALA A 390 4.82 -4.94 13.57
CA ALA A 390 5.60 -4.89 12.34
C ALA A 390 6.40 -3.58 12.32
N PRO A 391 7.46 -3.46 11.51
CA PRO A 391 8.11 -2.19 11.27
C PRO A 391 7.17 -1.18 10.62
N ARG A 392 7.46 0.11 10.79
CA ARG A 392 6.65 1.16 10.16
C ARG A 392 6.80 1.13 8.65
N ARG A 393 5.73 1.50 7.94
CA ARG A 393 5.80 1.65 6.48
C ARG A 393 6.51 2.96 6.14
N LEU A 394 7.36 2.96 5.11
CA LEU A 394 7.85 4.20 4.51
C LEU A 394 6.68 4.94 3.85
N THR A 395 6.37 6.14 4.32
CA THR A 395 5.30 6.99 3.79
C THR A 395 5.87 8.24 3.13
N ALA A 396 5.02 9.01 2.46
CA ALA A 396 5.42 10.26 1.82
C ALA A 396 5.85 11.34 2.83
N ASP A 397 5.52 11.19 4.11
CA ASP A 397 5.89 12.14 5.18
C ASP A 397 7.15 11.71 5.94
N ALA A 398 7.56 10.45 5.80
CA ALA A 398 8.67 9.88 6.53
C ALA A 398 10.03 10.49 6.12
N ASP A 399 10.88 10.71 7.13
CA ASP A 399 12.30 11.04 6.99
C ASP A 399 13.13 9.99 7.77
N PRO A 400 13.43 8.84 7.14
CA PRO A 400 14.06 7.73 7.84
C PRO A 400 15.42 8.09 8.47
N LEU A 401 16.17 9.04 7.88
CA LEU A 401 17.45 9.49 8.44
C LEU A 401 17.24 10.28 9.74
N ALA A 402 16.36 11.29 9.71
CA ALA A 402 16.05 12.09 10.90
C ALA A 402 15.33 11.28 11.99
N GLU A 403 14.67 10.20 11.60
CA GLU A 403 13.97 9.28 12.50
C GLU A 403 14.87 8.18 13.09
N GLY A 404 16.16 8.15 12.73
CA GLY A 404 17.10 7.17 13.28
C GLY A 404 16.91 5.74 12.76
N VAL A 405 16.21 5.59 11.64
CA VAL A 405 16.04 4.31 10.93
C VAL A 405 17.39 3.86 10.40
N VAL A 406 17.71 2.59 10.57
CA VAL A 406 18.99 1.99 10.12
C VAL A 406 18.87 1.29 8.78
N ALA A 407 17.67 0.79 8.47
CA ALA A 407 17.40 0.05 7.26
C ALA A 407 15.95 0.22 6.80
N VAL A 408 15.75 0.15 5.49
CA VAL A 408 14.43 0.13 4.84
C VAL A 408 14.37 -1.09 3.93
N LEU A 409 13.46 -2.01 4.22
CA LEU A 409 13.23 -3.21 3.41
C LEU A 409 12.29 -2.88 2.25
N THR A 410 12.78 -3.06 1.03
CA THR A 410 12.02 -2.67 -0.17
C THR A 410 12.64 -3.28 -1.43
N PRO A 411 11.82 -3.71 -2.40
CA PRO A 411 12.31 -4.14 -3.71
C PRO A 411 12.75 -2.97 -4.61
N LEU A 412 12.64 -1.70 -4.16
CA LEU A 412 12.98 -0.51 -4.94
C LEU A 412 14.37 -0.64 -5.60
N VAL A 413 14.37 -0.58 -6.93
CA VAL A 413 15.60 -0.47 -7.72
C VAL A 413 16.13 0.96 -7.64
N VAL A 414 17.44 1.11 -7.46
CA VAL A 414 18.11 2.43 -7.38
C VAL A 414 17.77 3.24 -8.64
N PRO A 415 17.12 4.42 -8.51
CA PRO A 415 16.85 5.29 -9.65
C PRO A 415 18.16 5.77 -10.30
N GLU A 416 18.20 5.78 -11.63
CA GLU A 416 19.37 6.21 -12.40
C GLU A 416 19.24 7.72 -12.70
N PRO A 417 20.12 8.60 -12.19
CA PRO A 417 20.04 10.03 -12.49
C PRO A 417 20.30 10.28 -13.98
N LEU A 418 19.52 11.18 -14.56
CA LEU A 418 19.67 11.70 -15.92
C LEU A 418 19.94 13.21 -15.86
N GLU A 419 20.17 13.83 -17.02
CA GLU A 419 20.36 15.29 -17.13
C GLU A 419 19.11 16.08 -16.70
N ASP A 420 19.30 17.33 -16.29
CA ASP A 420 18.25 18.30 -15.94
C ASP A 420 17.25 17.85 -14.85
N GLY A 421 17.71 17.00 -13.92
CA GLY A 421 16.92 16.51 -12.79
C GLY A 421 15.90 15.42 -13.16
N TRP A 422 16.04 14.81 -14.33
CA TRP A 422 15.29 13.61 -14.69
C TRP A 422 15.92 12.37 -14.06
N TRP A 423 15.11 11.34 -13.86
CA TRP A 423 15.51 10.06 -13.30
C TRP A 423 14.93 8.93 -14.14
N ARG A 424 15.70 7.86 -14.33
CA ARG A 424 15.18 6.59 -14.85
C ARG A 424 14.83 5.69 -13.68
N VAL A 425 13.55 5.39 -13.54
CA VAL A 425 12.99 4.48 -12.51
C VAL A 425 12.56 3.18 -13.18
N ARG A 426 12.59 2.06 -12.45
CA ARG A 426 12.25 0.72 -12.98
C ARG A 426 11.42 -0.07 -11.97
N SER A 427 10.42 -0.78 -12.47
CA SER A 427 9.63 -1.76 -11.71
C SER A 427 9.36 -3.00 -12.58
N SER A 428 9.20 -4.16 -11.97
CA SER A 428 9.04 -5.43 -12.69
C SER A 428 8.00 -6.34 -12.06
N TRP A 429 7.24 -7.05 -12.88
CA TRP A 429 6.20 -7.99 -12.45
C TRP A 429 6.29 -9.31 -13.22
N THR A 430 5.88 -10.39 -12.57
CA THR A 430 5.42 -11.61 -13.25
C THR A 430 4.05 -11.36 -13.86
N LEU A 431 3.82 -11.72 -15.11
CA LEU A 431 2.56 -11.51 -15.83
C LEU A 431 1.58 -12.68 -15.63
N PRO A 432 0.27 -12.42 -15.49
CA PRO A 432 -0.74 -13.47 -15.52
C PRO A 432 -0.92 -14.01 -16.94
N ALA A 433 -1.09 -15.33 -17.08
CA ALA A 433 -1.10 -16.00 -18.38
C ALA A 433 -2.30 -15.64 -19.29
N SER A 434 -3.33 -14.98 -18.76
CA SER A 434 -4.64 -14.81 -19.41
C SER A 434 -4.97 -13.37 -19.86
N GLN A 435 -4.09 -12.38 -19.65
CA GLN A 435 -4.40 -10.99 -19.95
C GLN A 435 -3.90 -10.56 -21.35
N ASP A 436 -4.78 -9.94 -22.16
CA ASP A 436 -4.41 -9.32 -23.45
C ASP A 436 -3.94 -7.85 -23.30
N THR A 437 -4.38 -7.21 -22.21
CA THR A 437 -4.07 -5.82 -21.89
C THR A 437 -3.71 -5.73 -20.42
N LEU A 438 -2.68 -4.96 -20.13
CA LEU A 438 -2.23 -4.70 -18.77
C LEU A 438 -2.81 -3.37 -18.33
N ARG A 439 -3.47 -3.33 -17.18
CA ARG A 439 -3.91 -2.08 -16.55
C ARG A 439 -2.91 -1.71 -15.47
N LEU A 440 -2.42 -0.48 -15.57
CA LEU A 440 -1.42 0.08 -14.67
C LEU A 440 -2.06 1.16 -13.81
N ALA A 441 -1.63 1.28 -12.56
CA ALA A 441 -2.00 2.37 -11.67
C ALA A 441 -0.74 3.06 -11.15
N LEU A 442 -0.65 4.39 -11.26
CA LEU A 442 0.42 5.17 -10.66
C LEU A 442 -0.13 5.81 -9.37
N GLY A 443 0.42 5.40 -8.23
CA GLY A 443 0.16 5.96 -6.92
C GLY A 443 1.21 7.03 -6.58
N LEU A 444 0.74 8.20 -6.14
CA LEU A 444 1.58 9.37 -5.81
C LEU A 444 1.11 9.94 -4.47
N PRO A 445 1.34 9.23 -3.36
CA PRO A 445 0.69 9.51 -2.08
C PRO A 445 0.83 10.98 -1.67
N GLY A 446 -0.30 11.66 -1.50
CA GLY A 446 -0.36 13.04 -1.03
C GLY A 446 -0.01 14.10 -2.07
N ILE A 447 0.03 13.77 -3.37
CA ILE A 447 0.39 14.73 -4.42
C ILE A 447 -0.44 16.03 -4.38
N VAL A 448 -1.75 15.91 -4.15
CA VAL A 448 -2.67 17.06 -4.11
C VAL A 448 -2.40 17.94 -2.89
N THR A 449 -2.21 17.35 -1.70
CA THR A 449 -1.99 18.11 -0.47
C THR A 449 -0.66 18.86 -0.50
N ARG A 450 0.34 18.34 -1.23
CA ARG A 450 1.64 18.96 -1.43
C ARG A 450 1.71 19.96 -2.58
N SER A 451 0.63 20.06 -3.38
CA SER A 451 0.68 20.73 -4.69
C SER A 451 1.86 20.24 -5.53
N GLY A 452 2.09 18.93 -5.48
CA GLY A 452 3.17 18.26 -6.18
C GLY A 452 2.82 17.96 -7.64
N ALA A 453 3.82 17.51 -8.37
CA ALA A 453 3.67 17.00 -9.73
C ALA A 453 4.66 15.85 -9.96
N PHE A 454 4.33 14.99 -10.91
CA PHE A 454 5.19 13.90 -11.35
C PHE A 454 5.24 13.90 -12.88
N ASP A 455 6.33 14.41 -13.44
CA ASP A 455 6.49 14.57 -14.88
C ASP A 455 7.03 13.27 -15.48
N ILE A 456 6.45 12.81 -16.59
CA ILE A 456 6.85 11.59 -17.29
C ILE A 456 7.04 11.92 -18.77
N ARG A 457 8.28 11.80 -19.28
CA ARG A 457 8.56 12.10 -20.70
C ARG A 457 8.62 10.88 -21.58
N ARG A 458 9.10 9.75 -21.03
CA ARG A 458 9.35 8.52 -21.77
C ARG A 458 9.09 7.31 -20.89
N ALA A 459 8.61 6.22 -21.48
CA ALA A 459 8.80 4.92 -20.86
C ALA A 459 9.25 3.87 -21.86
N GLU A 460 9.81 2.80 -21.31
CA GLU A 460 10.26 1.60 -21.99
C GLU A 460 9.64 0.39 -21.30
N MET A 461 9.05 -0.50 -22.09
CA MET A 461 8.49 -1.75 -21.63
C MET A 461 9.31 -2.91 -22.21
N THR A 462 9.87 -3.73 -21.33
CA THR A 462 10.60 -4.94 -21.70
C THR A 462 9.82 -6.17 -21.25
N TYR A 463 9.32 -6.94 -22.21
CA TYR A 463 8.66 -8.21 -21.99
C TYR A 463 9.65 -9.35 -22.16
N ARG A 464 9.62 -10.34 -21.27
CA ARG A 464 10.54 -11.50 -21.31
C ARG A 464 9.80 -12.82 -21.16
N ARG A 465 10.34 -13.84 -21.82
CA ARG A 465 10.01 -15.27 -21.68
C ARG A 465 11.26 -16.09 -22.04
N PRO A 466 11.32 -17.38 -21.71
CA PRO A 466 12.36 -18.28 -22.20
C PRO A 466 12.47 -18.24 -23.73
N PRO A 467 13.70 -18.36 -24.28
CA PRO A 467 13.91 -18.53 -25.72
C PRO A 467 13.10 -19.71 -26.26
N LEU A 468 12.51 -19.53 -27.43
CA LEU A 468 11.69 -20.58 -28.05
C LEU A 468 12.51 -21.45 -28.98
N SER A 469 12.37 -22.77 -28.88
CA SER A 469 12.82 -23.65 -29.97
C SER A 469 12.02 -23.36 -31.25
N PRO A 470 12.54 -23.69 -32.44
CA PRO A 470 11.82 -23.50 -33.70
C PRO A 470 10.41 -24.14 -33.70
N SER A 471 10.25 -25.28 -33.01
CA SER A 471 8.97 -25.97 -32.87
C SER A 471 7.97 -25.23 -31.98
N GLU A 472 8.45 -24.59 -30.90
CA GLU A 472 7.63 -23.81 -29.98
C GLU A 472 7.25 -22.47 -30.58
N TRP A 473 8.17 -21.84 -31.30
CA TRP A 473 7.92 -20.63 -32.04
C TRP A 473 6.78 -20.81 -33.05
N TRP A 474 6.81 -21.89 -33.84
CA TRP A 474 5.74 -22.20 -34.78
C TRP A 474 4.41 -22.51 -34.09
N ARG A 475 4.43 -23.19 -32.93
CA ARG A 475 3.24 -23.41 -32.11
C ARG A 475 2.66 -22.10 -31.56
N ALA A 476 3.51 -21.20 -31.08
CA ALA A 476 3.10 -19.89 -30.56
C ALA A 476 2.43 -19.06 -31.66
N ILE A 477 3.00 -19.02 -32.87
CA ILE A 477 2.41 -18.34 -34.02
C ILE A 477 1.05 -18.95 -34.38
N ARG A 478 0.95 -20.28 -34.48
CA ARG A 478 -0.31 -20.95 -34.80
C ARG A 478 -1.40 -20.67 -33.76
N ARG A 479 -1.05 -20.66 -32.47
CA ARG A 479 -1.97 -20.35 -31.38
C ARG A 479 -2.49 -18.92 -31.49
N GLU A 480 -1.60 -17.97 -31.75
CA GLU A 480 -1.94 -16.54 -31.89
C GLU A 480 -2.76 -16.26 -33.15
N LEU A 481 -2.44 -16.91 -34.28
CA LEU A 481 -3.26 -16.84 -35.48
C LEU A 481 -4.66 -17.42 -35.24
N SER A 482 -4.76 -18.54 -34.51
CA SER A 482 -6.05 -19.11 -34.14
C SER A 482 -6.85 -18.21 -33.20
N ALA A 483 -6.20 -17.59 -32.22
CA ALA A 483 -6.85 -16.64 -31.31
C ALA A 483 -7.31 -15.37 -32.05
N ALA A 484 -6.47 -14.82 -32.93
CA ALA A 484 -6.82 -13.68 -33.78
C ALA A 484 -8.00 -14.01 -34.71
N TRP A 485 -8.00 -15.20 -35.33
CA TRP A 485 -9.11 -15.66 -36.16
C TRP A 485 -10.43 -15.80 -35.40
N LYS A 486 -10.40 -16.25 -34.14
CA LYS A 486 -11.59 -16.34 -33.29
C LYS A 486 -12.14 -14.97 -32.84
N ARG A 487 -11.32 -13.91 -32.92
CA ARG A 487 -11.71 -12.53 -32.56
C ARG A 487 -12.32 -11.77 -33.74
N LEU A 488 -12.05 -12.21 -34.97
CA LEU A 488 -12.67 -11.71 -36.21
C LEU A 488 -14.00 -12.44 -36.44
#